data_AF-A0A3E5HPM3-F1
#
_entry.id   AF-A0A3E5HPM3-F1
#
_cell.length_a   1.000
_cell.length_b   1.000
_cell.length_c   1.000
_cell.angle_alpha   90.00
_cell.angle_beta   90.00
_cell.angle_gamma   90.00
#
_symmetry.space_group_name_H-M   'P 1'
#
loop_
_entity.id
_entity.type
_entity.pdbx_description
1 polymer ?
#
loop_
_entity_poly.entity_id
_entity_poly.type
_entity_poly.pdbx_seq_one_letter_code
_entity_poly.pdbx_strand_id
1 'polypeptide(L)'
;MKEILPHWHFSPNSPVKDVDEKRMTRGDRAVREACRRAMEGEAWKELVILESLGVRFNELVGRFVSEVASPVLEVMPGDAFHRGAAAQLTHMVKTRDGGETIRIIKTLAVKGRF
;
A
#
# COMPACT_ATOMS: atom_id res chain seq x y z
N MET A 1 0.24 -1.52 -36.59
CA MET A 1 1.01 -2.10 -35.48
C MET A 1 0.32 -1.68 -34.20
N LYS A 2 -0.08 -2.62 -33.34
CA LYS A 2 -0.73 -2.29 -32.05
C LYS A 2 0.37 -1.88 -31.07
N GLU A 3 0.42 -0.60 -30.70
CA GLU A 3 1.24 -0.12 -29.60
C GLU A 3 0.74 -0.76 -28.31
N ILE A 4 1.56 -1.65 -27.76
CA ILE A 4 1.37 -2.22 -26.43
C ILE A 4 1.79 -1.12 -25.47
N LEU A 5 0.82 -0.51 -24.79
CA LEU A 5 1.06 0.43 -23.69
C LEU A 5 2.08 -0.18 -22.71
N PRO A 6 3.12 0.57 -22.30
CA PRO A 6 4.08 0.09 -21.32
C PRO A 6 3.34 0.00 -19.99
N HIS A 7 2.83 -1.19 -19.71
CA HIS A 7 2.51 -1.67 -18.39
C HIS A 7 3.65 -1.22 -17.48
N TRP A 8 3.32 -0.38 -16.49
CA TRP A 8 4.28 0.16 -15.54
C TRP A 8 4.81 -0.99 -14.68
N HIS A 9 5.85 -1.68 -15.16
CA HIS A 9 6.62 -2.63 -14.38
C HIS A 9 7.44 -1.86 -13.35
N PHE A 10 6.83 -1.58 -12.21
CA PHE A 10 7.59 -1.21 -11.01
C PHE A 10 8.16 -2.48 -10.39
N SER A 11 9.46 -2.69 -10.61
CA SER A 11 10.23 -3.73 -9.93
C SER A 11 10.12 -3.57 -8.41
N PRO A 12 10.00 -4.65 -7.63
CA PRO A 12 10.02 -4.60 -6.17
C PRO A 12 11.32 -4.03 -5.58
N ASN A 13 12.38 -3.88 -6.41
CA ASN A 13 13.67 -3.30 -6.06
C ASN A 13 13.94 -1.94 -6.72
N SER A 14 12.93 -1.27 -7.30
CA SER A 14 13.15 0.06 -7.86
C SER A 14 13.53 1.05 -6.75
N PRO A 15 14.66 1.78 -6.88
CA PRO A 15 15.07 2.75 -5.86
C PRO A 15 13.99 3.82 -5.74
N VAL A 16 13.35 3.88 -4.58
CA VAL A 16 12.43 4.96 -4.27
C VAL A 16 13.29 6.20 -4.07
N LYS A 17 13.30 7.10 -5.06
CA LYS A 17 13.98 8.40 -4.93
C LYS A 17 13.54 9.04 -3.62
N ASP A 18 14.51 9.52 -2.84
CA ASP A 18 14.25 10.32 -1.64
C ASP A 18 13.23 11.39 -1.98
N VAL A 19 12.05 11.24 -1.37
CA VAL A 19 10.95 12.17 -1.56
C VAL A 19 11.34 13.39 -0.75
N ASP A 20 11.38 14.56 -1.39
CA ASP A 20 11.72 15.83 -0.76
C ASP A 20 10.76 16.08 0.43
N GLU A 21 11.15 15.66 1.64
CA GLU A 21 10.31 15.67 2.84
C GLU A 21 9.80 17.09 3.14
N LYS A 22 10.52 18.11 2.67
CA LYS A 22 10.16 19.52 2.75
C LYS A 22 8.86 19.86 2.00
N ARG A 23 8.47 19.06 1.00
CA ARG A 23 7.25 19.24 0.20
C ARG A 23 6.07 18.39 0.70
N MET A 24 6.27 17.57 1.73
CA MET A 24 5.20 16.74 2.26
C MET A 24 4.16 17.59 3.00
N THR A 25 2.89 17.36 2.70
CA THR A 25 1.79 17.91 3.48
C THR A 25 1.68 17.22 4.84
N ARG A 26 0.86 17.75 5.75
CA ARG A 26 0.51 17.05 6.99
C ARG A 26 -0.19 15.71 6.70
N GLY A 27 -1.00 15.65 5.64
CA GLY A 27 -1.67 14.43 5.19
C GLY A 27 -0.67 13.38 4.72
N ASP A 28 0.28 13.77 3.87
CA ASP A 28 1.33 12.88 3.37
C ASP A 28 2.13 12.26 4.54
N ARG A 29 2.48 13.07 5.56
CA ARG A 29 3.19 12.58 6.75
C ARG A 29 2.34 11.61 7.57
N ALA A 30 1.06 11.91 7.79
CA ALA A 30 0.16 11.04 8.55
C ALA A 30 0.00 9.67 7.88
N VAL A 31 -0.21 9.64 6.57
CA VAL A 31 -0.29 8.40 5.79
C VAL A 31 1.04 7.63 5.84
N ARG A 32 2.16 8.32 5.65
CA ARG A 32 3.50 7.70 5.71
C ARG A 32 3.75 7.03 7.06
N GLU A 33 3.47 7.73 8.15
CA GLU A 33 3.64 7.21 9.50
C GLU A 33 2.68 6.05 9.80
N ALA A 34 1.43 6.13 9.36
CA ALA A 34 0.48 5.03 9.52
C ALA A 34 0.95 3.78 8.78
N CYS A 35 1.46 3.92 7.56
CA CYS A 35 2.04 2.79 6.83
C CYS A 35 3.27 2.20 7.53
N ARG A 36 4.16 3.03 8.07
CA ARG A 36 5.32 2.56 8.84
C ARG A 36 4.91 1.77 10.08
N ARG A 37 3.97 2.30 10.87
CA ARG A 37 3.42 1.59 12.03
C ARG A 37 2.73 0.29 11.62
N ALA A 38 1.96 0.30 10.53
CA ALA A 38 1.34 -0.91 10.02
C ALA A 38 2.39 -1.99 9.65
N MET A 39 3.52 -1.58 9.07
CA MET A 39 4.63 -2.47 8.71
C MET A 39 5.39 -3.05 9.91
N GLU A 40 5.25 -2.46 11.10
CA GLU A 40 5.85 -2.99 12.35
C GLU A 40 4.94 -4.04 13.03
N GLY A 41 3.66 -4.08 12.66
CA GLY A 41 2.66 -4.97 13.26
C GLY A 41 2.77 -6.43 12.85
N GLU A 42 2.17 -7.31 13.65
CA GLU A 42 2.21 -8.76 13.40
C GLU A 42 1.42 -9.15 12.14
N ALA A 43 0.27 -8.50 11.89
CA ALA A 43 -0.51 -8.71 10.67
C ALA A 43 0.29 -8.44 9.39
N TRP A 44 1.23 -7.48 9.42
CA TRP A 44 2.12 -7.24 8.29
C TRP A 44 3.08 -8.40 8.06
N LYS A 45 3.72 -8.90 9.13
CA LYS A 45 4.66 -10.03 9.03
C LYS A 45 3.96 -11.27 8.48
N GLU A 46 2.80 -11.60 9.03
CA GLU A 46 1.98 -12.72 8.58
C GLU A 46 1.56 -12.56 7.11
N LEU A 47 1.13 -11.38 6.70
CA LEU A 47 0.75 -11.11 5.31
C LEU A 47 1.93 -11.29 4.35
N VAL A 48 3.13 -10.84 4.73
CA VAL A 48 4.37 -11.02 3.94
C VAL A 48 4.76 -12.50 3.84
N ILE A 49 4.62 -13.26 4.93
CA ILE A 49 4.89 -14.71 4.93
C ILE A 49 3.91 -15.42 3.98
N LEU A 50 2.61 -15.16 4.09
CA LEU A 50 1.60 -15.77 3.23
C LEU A 50 1.84 -15.47 1.75
N GLU A 51 2.16 -14.23 1.40
CA GLU A 51 2.52 -13.86 0.03
C GLU A 51 3.77 -14.62 -0.45
N SER A 52 4.79 -14.78 0.40
CA SER A 52 6.01 -15.52 0.05
C SER A 52 5.75 -17.02 -0.19
N LEU A 53 4.74 -17.58 0.47
CA LEU A 53 4.28 -18.96 0.29
C LEU A 53 3.30 -19.12 -0.87
N GLY A 54 2.96 -18.03 -1.56
CA GLY A 54 1.99 -18.03 -2.66
C GLY A 54 0.52 -18.15 -2.23
N VAL A 55 0.23 -17.99 -0.94
CA VAL A 55 -1.12 -18.06 -0.37
C VAL A 55 -1.83 -16.73 -0.58
N ARG A 56 -2.86 -16.70 -1.43
CA ARG A 56 -3.52 -15.47 -1.89
C ARG A 56 -5.05 -15.60 -1.95
N PHE A 57 -5.75 -14.47 -1.90
CA PHE A 57 -7.20 -14.34 -2.17
C PHE A 57 -8.13 -15.20 -1.29
N ASN A 58 -7.71 -15.57 -0.08
CA ASN A 58 -8.51 -16.36 0.85
C ASN A 58 -8.90 -15.56 2.11
N GLU A 59 -9.71 -16.16 2.99
CA GLU A 59 -10.21 -15.50 4.19
C GLU A 59 -9.11 -15.09 5.17
N LEU A 60 -8.08 -15.93 5.33
CA LEU A 60 -6.93 -15.64 6.19
C LEU A 60 -6.17 -14.41 5.69
N VAL A 61 -5.86 -14.36 4.39
CA VAL A 61 -5.23 -13.19 3.76
C VAL A 61 -6.14 -11.98 3.89
N GLY A 62 -7.45 -12.13 3.67
CA GLY A 62 -8.42 -11.06 3.81
C GLY A 62 -8.45 -10.42 5.20
N ARG A 63 -8.30 -11.22 6.25
CA ARG A 63 -8.15 -10.72 7.63
C ARG A 63 -6.93 -9.81 7.75
N PHE A 64 -5.75 -10.28 7.36
CA PHE A 64 -4.52 -9.51 7.50
C PHE A 64 -4.47 -8.27 6.59
N VAL A 65 -5.00 -8.36 5.37
CA VAL A 65 -5.19 -7.20 4.49
C VAL A 65 -6.05 -6.15 5.18
N SER A 66 -7.17 -6.55 5.78
CA SER A 66 -8.06 -5.62 6.48
C SER A 66 -7.38 -4.96 7.67
N GLU A 67 -6.65 -5.75 8.47
CA GLU A 67 -5.95 -5.27 9.67
C GLU A 67 -4.82 -4.29 9.33
N VAL A 68 -4.06 -4.55 8.26
CA VAL A 68 -3.01 -3.65 7.77
C VAL A 68 -3.59 -2.39 7.13
N ALA A 69 -4.66 -2.52 6.36
CA ALA A 69 -5.23 -1.42 5.58
C ALA A 69 -6.03 -0.41 6.43
N SER A 70 -6.75 -0.87 7.44
CA SER A 70 -7.67 -0.05 8.25
C SER A 70 -7.01 1.21 8.84
N PRO A 71 -5.90 1.13 9.59
CA PRO A 71 -5.28 2.32 10.18
C PRO A 71 -4.75 3.31 9.11
N VAL A 72 -4.44 2.83 7.91
CA VAL A 72 -3.98 3.68 6.80
C VAL A 72 -5.15 4.40 6.15
N LEU A 73 -6.27 3.71 5.94
CA LEU A 73 -7.49 4.30 5.40
C LEU A 73 -8.08 5.36 6.34
N GLU A 74 -8.02 5.14 7.65
CA GLU A 74 -8.50 6.08 8.67
C GLU A 74 -7.81 7.44 8.63
N VAL A 75 -6.50 7.47 8.36
CA VAL A 75 -5.71 8.71 8.33
C VAL A 75 -5.66 9.34 6.94
N MET A 76 -6.18 8.66 5.93
CA MET A 76 -6.00 9.07 4.54
C MET A 76 -6.90 10.29 4.22
N PRO A 77 -6.33 11.42 3.77
CA PRO A 77 -7.11 12.59 3.41
C PRO A 77 -8.08 12.33 2.25
N GLY A 78 -9.22 13.03 2.24
CA GLY A 78 -10.19 13.00 1.14
C GLY A 78 -9.80 13.82 -0.10
N ASP A 79 -8.53 14.23 -0.22
CA ASP A 79 -8.07 15.12 -1.29
C ASP A 79 -7.72 14.39 -2.60
N ALA A 80 -7.42 15.16 -3.66
CA ALA A 80 -7.12 14.61 -4.97
C ALA A 80 -5.86 13.72 -5.01
N PHE A 81 -4.90 13.93 -4.10
CA PHE A 81 -3.64 13.18 -4.08
C PHE A 81 -3.78 11.80 -3.42
N HIS A 82 -4.75 11.64 -2.52
CA HIS A 82 -4.92 10.43 -1.73
C HIS A 82 -6.10 9.55 -2.14
N ARG A 83 -7.11 10.13 -2.82
CA ARG A 83 -8.32 9.39 -3.26
C ARG A 83 -8.01 8.14 -4.09
N GLY A 84 -6.99 8.21 -4.96
CA GLY A 84 -6.56 7.05 -5.75
C GLY A 84 -6.04 5.91 -4.88
N ALA A 85 -5.20 6.24 -3.89
CA ALA A 85 -4.67 5.28 -2.93
C ALA A 85 -5.76 4.68 -2.04
N ALA A 86 -6.68 5.51 -1.55
CA ALA A 86 -7.80 5.07 -0.72
C ALA A 86 -8.69 4.07 -1.49
N ALA A 87 -9.00 4.40 -2.76
CA ALA A 87 -9.84 3.55 -3.60
C ALA A 87 -9.17 2.20 -3.90
N GLN A 88 -7.88 2.22 -4.25
CA GLN A 88 -7.12 0.98 -4.49
C GLN A 88 -7.03 0.12 -3.23
N LEU A 89 -6.64 0.70 -2.10
CA LEU A 89 -6.49 -0.04 -0.85
C LEU A 89 -7.85 -0.60 -0.35
N THR A 90 -8.93 0.18 -0.47
CA THR A 90 -10.30 -0.31 -0.20
C THR A 90 -10.68 -1.46 -1.12
N HIS A 91 -10.27 -1.41 -2.39
CA HIS A 91 -10.51 -2.51 -3.32
C HIS A 91 -9.74 -3.76 -2.92
N MET A 92 -8.49 -3.63 -2.47
CA MET A 92 -7.67 -4.77 -2.01
C MET A 92 -8.26 -5.46 -0.79
N VAL A 93 -8.87 -4.71 0.13
CA VAL A 93 -9.63 -5.28 1.26
C VAL A 93 -10.78 -6.15 0.76
N LYS A 94 -11.51 -5.72 -0.27
CA LYS A 94 -12.62 -6.49 -0.84
C LYS A 94 -12.15 -7.73 -1.60
N THR A 95 -11.08 -7.61 -2.37
CA THR A 95 -10.55 -8.72 -3.18
C THR A 95 -9.62 -9.63 -2.41
N ARG A 96 -9.21 -9.24 -1.20
CA ARG A 96 -8.27 -9.98 -0.33
C ARG A 96 -6.91 -10.17 -1.00
N ASP A 97 -6.46 -9.13 -1.70
CA ASP A 97 -5.18 -9.14 -2.42
C ASP A 97 -4.04 -8.69 -1.50
N GLY A 98 -3.26 -9.66 -1.01
CA GLY A 98 -2.13 -9.42 -0.12
C GLY A 98 -0.95 -8.73 -0.81
N GLY A 99 -0.54 -9.25 -1.97
CA GLY A 99 0.61 -8.73 -2.71
C GLY A 99 0.45 -7.25 -3.10
N GLU A 100 -0.72 -6.89 -3.63
CA GLU A 100 -0.98 -5.49 -4.01
C GLU A 100 -1.15 -4.59 -2.78
N THR A 101 -1.74 -5.08 -1.68
CA THR A 101 -1.76 -4.37 -0.40
C THR A 101 -0.35 -4.05 0.10
N ILE A 102 0.54 -5.04 0.13
CA ILE A 102 1.95 -4.87 0.52
C ILE A 102 2.62 -3.79 -0.35
N ARG A 103 2.38 -3.81 -1.66
CA ARG A 103 2.96 -2.84 -2.61
C ARG A 103 2.50 -1.41 -2.33
N ILE A 104 1.19 -1.22 -2.14
CA ILE A 104 0.59 0.08 -1.84
C ILE A 104 1.17 0.63 -0.53
N ILE A 105 1.15 -0.18 0.54
CA ILE A 105 1.65 0.21 1.86
C ILE A 105 3.13 0.60 1.81
N LYS A 106 3.99 -0.19 1.16
CA LYS A 106 5.42 0.16 1.01
C LYS A 106 5.61 1.48 0.27
N THR A 107 4.82 1.73 -0.77
CA THR A 107 4.92 2.98 -1.54
C THR A 107 4.54 4.18 -0.68
N LEU A 108 3.43 4.08 0.05
CA LEU A 108 2.94 5.13 0.94
C LEU A 108 3.85 5.34 2.15
N ALA A 109 4.50 4.30 2.68
CA ALA A 109 5.49 4.39 3.76
C ALA A 109 6.75 5.21 3.39
N VAL A 110 6.96 5.45 2.09
CA VAL A 110 8.02 6.34 1.60
C VAL A 110 7.46 7.70 1.19
N LYS A 111 6.40 7.71 0.38
CA LYS A 111 5.90 8.93 -0.29
C LYS A 111 4.79 9.66 0.44
N GLY A 112 4.03 8.98 1.29
CA GLY A 112 2.78 9.49 1.88
C GLY A 112 1.60 9.63 0.90
N ARG A 113 1.86 9.56 -0.41
CA ARG A 113 0.90 9.68 -1.51
C ARG A 113 1.41 8.93 -2.74
N PHE A 114 0.59 8.83 -3.80
CA PHE A 114 1.06 8.32 -5.09
C PHE A 114 1.77 9.35 -5.96
#